data_AF-A0A356BFC1-F1
#
_entry.id   AF-A0A356BFC1-F1
#
_cell.length_a   1.000
_cell.length_b   1.000
_cell.length_c   1.000
_cell.angle_alpha   90.00
_cell.angle_beta   90.00
_cell.angle_gamma   90.00
#
_symmetry.space_group_name_H-M   'P 1'
#
loop_
_entity.id
_entity.type
_entity.pdbx_description
1 polymer ?
#
loop_
_entity_poly.entity_id
_entity_poly.type
_entity_poly.pdbx_seq_one_letter_code
_entity_poly.pdbx_strand_id
1 'polypeptide(L)'
;DQDARPAGGLSAVGHLWDNGADAVAELTRLGEVRKAALANFGLANIDSGQPLSSLQEALVPIYLLQRYQVEAVSKLLGGAYYEYELKGDYDTPKGLRWVDNSTQQQALGALLDTLTPEYLGLPDSLLALIPPKAFGDSDGRESFKGRFGLAFDPLSAAEASANHTLQFVLHPQRLNRISASGQLKAVLQAVVNGTIKYKAAKNKLQLQQRVAHVAFYQLMQSFTAKELAPEARAELQAQLTTLAAWLRKQDDTGQQLIYSQWQSYLQHSQWQPLFVPKALPPGSPI
;
A
#
# COMPACT_ATOMS: atom_id res chain seq x y z
N ASP A 1 -13.14 -20.01 -6.15
CA ASP A 1 -12.34 -19.73 -4.95
C ASP A 1 -12.76 -18.38 -4.37
N GLN A 2 -13.61 -18.42 -3.34
CA GLN A 2 -14.15 -17.24 -2.67
C GLN A 2 -13.20 -16.65 -1.62
N ASP A 3 -12.15 -17.38 -1.22
CA ASP A 3 -11.23 -16.95 -0.17
C ASP A 3 -9.96 -16.30 -0.73
N ALA A 4 -9.53 -16.74 -1.91
CA ALA A 4 -8.29 -16.25 -2.49
C ALA A 4 -8.39 -14.86 -3.14
N ARG A 5 -9.60 -14.42 -3.52
CA ARG A 5 -9.80 -13.20 -4.33
C ARG A 5 -10.22 -11.93 -3.57
N PRO A 6 -10.98 -11.97 -2.46
CA PRO A 6 -11.39 -10.75 -1.77
C PRO A 6 -10.23 -10.08 -1.02
N ALA A 7 -10.09 -8.76 -1.19
CA ALA A 7 -9.08 -7.94 -0.50
C ALA A 7 -9.17 -8.02 1.05
N GLY A 8 -10.37 -8.24 1.58
CA GLY A 8 -10.64 -8.41 3.01
C GLY A 8 -10.59 -9.86 3.52
N GLY A 9 -10.18 -10.80 2.66
CA GLY A 9 -10.19 -12.25 2.91
C GLY A 9 -9.62 -12.65 4.27
N LEU A 10 -10.20 -13.71 4.85
CA LEU A 10 -9.84 -14.23 6.16
C LEU A 10 -8.64 -15.19 6.09
N SER A 11 -8.56 -16.00 5.03
CA SER A 11 -7.55 -17.04 4.90
C SER A 11 -6.14 -16.45 4.80
N ALA A 12 -5.28 -16.86 5.73
CA ALA A 12 -3.86 -16.47 5.77
C ALA A 12 -3.01 -17.13 4.66
N VAL A 13 -3.53 -18.16 4.00
CA VAL A 13 -2.84 -18.93 2.94
C VAL A 13 -3.57 -18.86 1.59
N GLY A 14 -4.73 -18.20 1.54
CA GLY A 14 -5.53 -18.09 0.33
C GLY A 14 -5.01 -16.99 -0.58
N HIS A 15 -3.92 -17.21 -1.31
CA HIS A 15 -3.43 -16.29 -2.33
C HIS A 15 -2.95 -17.06 -3.56
N LEU A 16 -3.34 -16.58 -4.73
CA LEU A 16 -3.18 -17.29 -6.01
C LEU A 16 -1.71 -17.33 -6.50
N TRP A 17 -0.81 -16.57 -5.88
CA TRP A 17 0.50 -16.23 -6.44
C TRP A 17 1.60 -16.19 -5.36
N ASP A 18 1.60 -17.17 -4.43
CA ASP A 18 2.74 -17.35 -3.53
C ASP A 18 3.88 -18.08 -4.25
N ASN A 19 5.10 -17.58 -4.09
CA ASN A 19 6.32 -18.23 -4.55
C ASN A 19 7.18 -18.76 -3.38
N GLY A 20 6.72 -18.67 -2.12
CA GLY A 20 7.50 -19.11 -0.94
C GLY A 20 6.68 -19.80 0.16
N ALA A 21 7.37 -20.43 1.12
CA ALA A 21 6.74 -21.00 2.32
C ALA A 21 6.45 -19.94 3.42
N ASP A 22 7.01 -18.74 3.26
CA ASP A 22 6.88 -17.59 4.15
C ASP A 22 6.63 -16.32 3.31
N ALA A 23 5.40 -15.81 3.37
CA ALA A 23 4.98 -14.66 2.58
C ALA A 23 5.74 -13.38 2.95
N VAL A 24 6.15 -13.21 4.21
CA VAL A 24 6.87 -12.02 4.67
C VAL A 24 8.30 -12.04 4.11
N ALA A 25 8.98 -13.19 4.24
CA ALA A 25 10.31 -13.37 3.69
C ALA A 25 10.34 -13.15 2.16
N GLU A 26 9.31 -13.62 1.45
CA GLU A 26 9.19 -13.43 0.01
C GLU A 26 9.00 -11.94 -0.37
N LEU A 27 8.22 -11.18 0.40
CA LEU A 27 8.07 -9.73 0.16
C LEU A 27 9.42 -9.00 0.32
N THR A 28 10.19 -9.35 1.34
CA THR A 28 11.54 -8.82 1.54
C THR A 28 12.47 -9.20 0.39
N ARG A 29 12.46 -10.47 -0.04
CA ARG A 29 13.27 -10.95 -1.16
C ARG A 29 12.94 -10.21 -2.46
N LEU A 30 11.65 -10.05 -2.79
CA LEU A 30 11.20 -9.29 -3.96
C LEU A 30 11.61 -7.82 -3.87
N GLY A 31 11.61 -7.23 -2.68
CA GLY A 31 12.13 -5.88 -2.44
C GLY A 31 13.61 -5.74 -2.84
N GLU A 32 14.46 -6.69 -2.45
CA GLU A 32 15.88 -6.71 -2.82
C GLU A 32 16.10 -6.97 -4.31
N VAL A 33 15.35 -7.90 -4.91
CA VAL A 33 15.39 -8.15 -6.36
C VAL A 33 14.99 -6.89 -7.13
N ARG A 34 13.89 -6.25 -6.73
CA ARG A 34 13.43 -4.99 -7.32
C ARG A 34 14.50 -3.90 -7.21
N LYS A 35 15.12 -3.73 -6.05
CA LYS A 35 16.18 -2.75 -5.83
C LYS A 35 17.37 -2.99 -6.75
N ALA A 36 17.82 -4.24 -6.88
CA ALA A 36 18.92 -4.62 -7.77
C ALA A 36 18.55 -4.40 -9.25
N ALA A 37 17.32 -4.75 -9.65
CA ALA A 37 16.84 -4.54 -11.01
C ALA A 37 16.76 -3.04 -11.36
N LEU A 38 16.20 -2.21 -10.48
CA LEU A 38 16.11 -0.75 -10.67
C LEU A 38 17.47 -0.08 -10.72
N ALA A 39 18.47 -0.56 -9.97
CA ALA A 39 19.82 -0.04 -10.01
C ALA A 39 20.52 -0.24 -11.38
N ASN A 40 20.10 -1.26 -12.13
CA ASN A 40 20.63 -1.60 -13.45
C ASN A 40 19.67 -1.26 -14.59
N PHE A 41 18.54 -0.61 -14.29
CA PHE A 41 17.49 -0.33 -15.26
C PHE A 41 17.86 0.86 -16.16
N GLY A 42 17.69 0.72 -17.47
CA GLY A 42 18.01 1.75 -18.45
C GLY A 42 17.76 1.31 -19.89
N LEU A 43 18.54 1.85 -20.83
CA LEU A 43 18.34 1.63 -22.28
C LEU A 43 18.38 0.16 -22.72
N ALA A 44 19.11 -0.69 -22.00
CA ALA A 44 19.18 -2.12 -22.31
C ALA A 44 17.87 -2.88 -22.02
N ASN A 45 16.89 -2.23 -21.37
CA ASN A 45 15.57 -2.80 -21.08
C ASN A 45 14.56 -2.62 -22.23
N ILE A 46 14.95 -1.98 -23.32
CA ILE A 46 14.13 -1.82 -24.54
C ILE A 46 14.92 -2.29 -25.76
N ASP A 47 14.21 -2.78 -26.77
CA ASP A 47 14.84 -3.27 -28.00
C ASP A 47 15.38 -2.12 -28.86
N SER A 48 16.41 -2.41 -29.67
CA SER A 48 16.92 -1.44 -30.65
C SER A 48 15.83 -1.01 -31.61
N GLY A 49 15.65 0.31 -31.77
CA GLY A 49 14.62 0.90 -32.62
C GLY A 49 13.31 1.21 -31.90
N GLN A 50 13.13 0.79 -30.63
CA GLN A 50 12.01 1.26 -29.82
C GLN A 50 12.20 2.71 -29.36
N PRO A 51 11.10 3.48 -29.22
CA PRO A 51 11.19 4.81 -28.65
C PRO A 51 11.56 4.75 -27.17
N LEU A 52 12.32 5.75 -26.69
CA LEU A 52 12.69 5.83 -25.27
C LEU A 52 11.48 5.88 -24.33
N SER A 53 10.33 6.38 -24.81
CA SER A 53 9.09 6.36 -24.03
C SER A 53 8.62 4.96 -23.64
N SER A 54 9.05 3.91 -24.36
CA SER A 54 8.77 2.51 -24.01
C SER A 54 9.45 2.05 -22.72
N LEU A 55 10.44 2.80 -22.21
CA LEU A 55 11.02 2.56 -20.89
C LEU A 55 9.99 2.64 -19.77
N GLN A 56 8.94 3.47 -19.93
CA GLN A 56 7.88 3.58 -18.94
C GLN A 56 7.14 2.25 -18.77
N GLU A 57 6.75 1.60 -19.88
CA GLU A 57 6.07 0.30 -19.84
C GLU A 57 6.97 -0.80 -19.31
N ALA A 58 8.23 -0.83 -19.74
CA ALA A 58 9.22 -1.79 -19.25
C ALA A 58 9.50 -1.64 -17.75
N LEU A 59 9.36 -0.42 -17.21
CA LEU A 59 9.61 -0.12 -15.80
C LEU A 59 8.53 -0.67 -14.87
N VAL A 60 7.25 -0.62 -15.28
CA VAL A 60 6.11 -0.98 -14.42
C VAL A 60 6.23 -2.37 -13.78
N PRO A 61 6.50 -3.47 -14.52
CA PRO A 61 6.64 -4.80 -13.93
C PRO A 61 7.73 -4.88 -12.86
N ILE A 62 8.85 -4.17 -13.04
CA ILE A 62 9.96 -4.13 -12.09
C ILE A 62 9.63 -3.25 -10.89
N TYR A 63 9.07 -2.06 -11.14
CA TYR A 63 8.70 -1.12 -10.08
C TYR A 63 7.57 -1.65 -9.18
N LEU A 64 6.70 -2.51 -9.73
CA LEU A 64 5.57 -3.12 -9.04
C LEU A 64 5.76 -4.62 -8.80
N LEU A 65 7.00 -5.11 -8.77
CA LEU A 65 7.31 -6.54 -8.61
C LEU A 65 6.62 -7.16 -7.38
N GLN A 66 6.47 -6.37 -6.32
CA GLN A 66 5.82 -6.73 -5.06
C GLN A 66 4.28 -6.81 -5.11
N ARG A 67 3.61 -6.42 -6.21
CA ARG A 67 2.17 -6.11 -6.21
C ARG A 67 1.27 -7.23 -5.70
N TYR A 68 1.58 -8.49 -6.00
CA TYR A 68 0.80 -9.64 -5.51
C TYR A 68 1.23 -10.08 -4.11
N GLN A 69 2.53 -9.98 -3.82
CA GLN A 69 3.06 -10.36 -2.52
C GLN A 69 2.57 -9.43 -1.41
N VAL A 70 2.37 -8.14 -1.71
CA VAL A 70 1.71 -7.19 -0.80
C VAL A 70 0.32 -7.67 -0.38
N GLU A 71 -0.47 -8.18 -1.33
CA GLU A 71 -1.79 -8.74 -1.01
C GLU A 71 -1.64 -9.98 -0.11
N ALA A 72 -0.76 -10.91 -0.45
CA ALA A 72 -0.50 -12.13 0.32
C ALA A 72 -0.11 -11.80 1.78
N VAL A 73 0.87 -10.93 2.00
CA VAL A 73 1.32 -10.54 3.34
C VAL A 73 0.22 -9.83 4.12
N SER A 74 -0.62 -9.02 3.45
CA SER A 74 -1.73 -8.33 4.12
C SER A 74 -2.77 -9.28 4.70
N LYS A 75 -2.89 -10.51 4.19
CA LYS A 75 -3.84 -11.51 4.71
C LYS A 75 -3.41 -12.07 6.06
N LEU A 76 -2.13 -11.97 6.43
CA LEU A 76 -1.65 -12.33 7.76
C LEU A 76 -2.24 -11.40 8.84
N LEU A 77 -2.44 -10.13 8.52
CA LEU A 77 -2.98 -9.13 9.45
C LEU A 77 -4.47 -9.40 9.74
N GLY A 78 -4.80 -9.70 10.99
CA GLY A 78 -6.12 -10.17 11.39
C GLY A 78 -6.58 -11.42 10.62
N GLY A 79 -5.64 -12.21 10.09
CA GLY A 79 -5.91 -13.42 9.33
C GLY A 79 -6.11 -14.64 10.20
N ALA A 80 -6.60 -15.72 9.60
CA ALA A 80 -6.72 -17.02 10.25
C ALA A 80 -6.39 -18.16 9.29
N TYR A 81 -5.94 -19.27 9.88
CA TYR A 81 -5.81 -20.57 9.25
C TYR A 81 -7.08 -21.37 9.51
N TYR A 82 -7.66 -21.93 8.46
CA TYR A 82 -8.80 -22.84 8.54
C TYR A 82 -8.81 -23.75 7.31
N GLU A 83 -9.51 -24.87 7.44
CA GLU A 83 -9.83 -25.80 6.37
C GLU A 83 -11.35 -26.00 6.34
N TYR A 84 -11.91 -26.34 5.19
CA TYR A 84 -13.33 -26.69 5.07
C TYR A 84 -13.55 -28.14 5.53
N GLU A 85 -13.35 -28.37 6.83
CA GLU A 85 -13.50 -29.70 7.44
C GLU A 85 -14.99 -30.09 7.57
N LEU A 86 -15.29 -31.36 7.26
CA LEU A 86 -16.57 -31.99 7.53
C LEU A 86 -16.52 -32.69 8.89
N LYS A 87 -17.69 -32.83 9.53
CA LYS A 87 -17.81 -33.56 10.79
C LYS A 87 -17.36 -35.01 10.59
N GLY A 88 -16.27 -35.39 11.27
CA GLY A 88 -15.69 -36.73 11.20
C GLY A 88 -14.42 -36.83 10.34
N ASP A 89 -13.97 -35.75 9.71
CA ASP A 89 -12.69 -35.73 8.97
C ASP A 89 -11.47 -35.95 9.90
N TYR A 90 -11.59 -35.55 11.17
CA TYR A 90 -10.55 -35.67 12.19
C TYR A 90 -11.13 -36.13 13.52
N ASP A 91 -10.34 -36.86 14.31
CA ASP A 91 -10.69 -37.24 15.70
C ASP A 91 -10.93 -36.01 16.59
N THR A 92 -10.23 -34.90 16.30
CA THR A 92 -10.44 -33.60 16.91
C THR A 92 -10.46 -32.53 15.81
N PRO A 93 -11.50 -31.68 15.74
CA PRO A 93 -11.59 -30.61 14.74
C PRO A 93 -10.37 -29.67 14.81
N LYS A 94 -9.80 -29.32 13.65
CA LYS A 94 -8.70 -28.33 13.59
C LYS A 94 -9.21 -26.92 13.88
N GLY A 95 -10.45 -26.62 13.49
CA GLY A 95 -11.10 -25.35 13.74
C GLY A 95 -10.41 -24.12 13.12
N LEU A 96 -10.84 -22.94 13.58
CA LEU A 96 -10.27 -21.65 13.17
C LEU A 96 -9.10 -21.28 14.08
N ARG A 97 -7.91 -21.10 13.51
CA ARG A 97 -6.71 -20.67 14.23
C ARG A 97 -6.24 -19.30 13.74
N TRP A 98 -6.30 -18.29 14.61
CA TRP A 98 -5.80 -16.95 14.28
C TRP A 98 -4.29 -16.94 14.03
N VAL A 99 -3.84 -16.05 13.15
CA VAL A 99 -2.42 -15.76 12.97
C VAL A 99 -1.89 -15.13 14.26
N ASP A 100 -0.75 -15.62 14.75
CA ASP A 100 -0.18 -15.16 16.01
C ASP A 100 0.33 -13.71 15.91
N ASN A 101 0.44 -13.07 17.07
CA ASN A 101 0.79 -11.65 17.15
C ASN A 101 2.16 -11.33 16.56
N SER A 102 3.13 -12.23 16.68
CA SER A 102 4.49 -11.99 16.20
C SER A 102 4.53 -12.00 14.67
N THR A 103 3.83 -12.94 14.04
CA THR A 103 3.67 -13.02 12.59
C THR A 103 2.92 -11.79 12.05
N GLN A 104 1.85 -11.34 12.73
CA GLN A 104 1.14 -10.11 12.34
C GLN A 104 2.03 -8.86 12.42
N GLN A 105 2.87 -8.74 13.46
CA GLN A 105 3.81 -7.62 13.59
C GLN A 105 4.88 -7.63 12.50
N GLN A 106 5.43 -8.80 12.16
CA GLN A 106 6.39 -8.96 11.07
C GLN A 106 5.76 -8.61 9.72
N ALA A 107 4.55 -9.09 9.46
CA ALA A 107 3.79 -8.77 8.26
C ALA A 107 3.53 -7.26 8.13
N LEU A 108 3.12 -6.60 9.22
CA LEU A 108 2.92 -5.16 9.22
C LEU A 108 4.23 -4.40 8.94
N GLY A 109 5.33 -4.81 9.57
CA GLY A 109 6.65 -4.22 9.33
C GLY A 109 7.04 -4.28 7.85
N ALA A 110 7.00 -5.48 7.26
CA ALA A 110 7.36 -5.67 5.86
C ALA A 110 6.45 -4.90 4.89
N LEU A 111 5.16 -4.74 5.20
CA LEU A 111 4.24 -3.90 4.42
C LEU A 111 4.56 -2.41 4.57
N LEU A 112 4.96 -1.94 5.75
CA LEU A 112 5.34 -0.55 5.95
C LEU A 112 6.68 -0.21 5.27
N ASP A 113 7.58 -1.19 5.14
CA ASP A 113 8.84 -1.00 4.43
C ASP A 113 8.62 -0.66 2.94
N THR A 114 7.55 -1.17 2.31
CA THR A 114 7.20 -0.84 0.90
C THR A 114 6.67 0.59 0.74
N LEU A 115 6.36 1.28 1.83
CA LEU A 115 5.86 2.66 1.84
C LEU A 115 6.98 3.69 2.03
N THR A 116 8.20 3.24 2.32
CA THR A 116 9.32 4.14 2.57
C THR A 116 9.70 4.91 1.30
N PRO A 117 10.11 6.19 1.42
CA PRO A 117 10.62 6.95 0.28
C PRO A 117 11.84 6.30 -0.39
N GLU A 118 12.62 5.53 0.38
CA GLU A 118 13.75 4.74 -0.11
C GLU A 118 13.29 3.60 -1.02
N TYR A 119 12.22 2.89 -0.64
CA TYR A 119 11.63 1.85 -1.47
C TYR A 119 10.94 2.41 -2.72
N LEU A 120 10.14 3.47 -2.56
CA LEU A 120 9.32 4.03 -3.63
C LEU A 120 10.09 4.91 -4.61
N GLY A 121 11.25 5.44 -4.21
CA GLY A 121 12.05 6.32 -5.04
C GLY A 121 12.62 5.62 -6.27
N LEU A 122 12.72 6.36 -7.38
CA LEU A 122 13.46 5.96 -8.58
C LEU A 122 14.79 6.71 -8.64
N PRO A 123 15.83 6.15 -9.29
CA PRO A 123 17.08 6.87 -9.56
C PRO A 123 16.86 8.06 -10.52
N ASP A 124 17.48 9.21 -10.24
CA ASP A 124 17.37 10.40 -11.09
C ASP A 124 17.89 10.15 -12.52
N SER A 125 18.94 9.32 -12.65
CA SER A 125 19.48 8.89 -13.94
C SER A 125 18.46 8.14 -14.79
N LEU A 126 17.60 7.33 -14.17
CA LEU A 126 16.52 6.64 -14.87
C LEU A 126 15.40 7.62 -15.25
N LEU A 127 15.01 8.51 -14.33
CA LEU A 127 13.97 9.51 -14.61
C LEU A 127 14.32 10.41 -15.80
N ALA A 128 15.61 10.76 -15.94
CA ALA A 128 16.10 11.56 -17.08
C ALA A 128 15.99 10.85 -18.44
N LEU A 129 15.86 9.51 -18.46
CA LEU A 129 15.76 8.72 -19.69
C LEU A 129 14.34 8.55 -20.21
N ILE A 130 13.30 8.85 -19.42
CA ILE A 130 11.90 8.56 -19.75
C ILE A 130 11.23 9.83 -20.28
N PRO A 131 11.19 10.06 -21.61
CA PRO A 131 10.45 11.18 -22.18
C PRO A 131 8.94 10.90 -22.16
N PRO A 132 8.11 11.91 -22.46
CA PRO A 132 6.72 11.70 -22.86
C PRO A 132 6.60 10.71 -24.03
N LYS A 133 5.40 10.14 -24.18
CA LYS A 133 5.05 9.24 -25.28
C LYS A 133 5.43 9.81 -26.64
N ALA A 134 6.01 8.95 -27.49
CA ALA A 134 6.26 9.28 -28.89
C ALA A 134 4.95 9.55 -29.65
N PHE A 135 5.02 10.33 -30.72
CA PHE A 135 3.85 10.66 -31.53
C PHE A 135 3.23 9.38 -32.11
N GLY A 136 1.93 9.20 -31.89
CA GLY A 136 1.18 8.02 -32.34
C GLY A 136 1.11 6.88 -31.31
N ASP A 137 1.90 6.93 -30.24
CA ASP A 137 1.82 5.98 -29.14
C ASP A 137 0.70 6.36 -28.15
N SER A 138 0.18 5.35 -27.45
CA SER A 138 -0.84 5.51 -26.42
C SER A 138 -0.49 4.74 -25.15
N ASP A 139 -1.12 5.10 -24.03
CA ASP A 139 -1.00 4.35 -22.78
C ASP A 139 -1.58 2.95 -22.93
N GLY A 140 -0.88 1.98 -22.34
CA GLY A 140 -1.26 0.57 -22.30
C GLY A 140 -1.68 0.11 -20.90
N ARG A 141 -1.73 -1.21 -20.72
CA ARG A 141 -2.02 -1.84 -19.42
C ARG A 141 -0.96 -1.54 -18.37
N GLU A 142 0.31 -1.53 -18.79
CA GLU A 142 1.46 -1.24 -17.93
C GLU A 142 1.87 0.23 -18.10
N SER A 143 0.93 1.17 -17.97
CA SER A 143 1.20 2.62 -17.99
C SER A 143 0.65 3.29 -16.74
N PHE A 144 1.52 4.03 -16.02
CA PHE A 144 1.10 4.82 -14.87
C PHE A 144 0.23 6.01 -15.26
N LYS A 145 -0.82 6.27 -14.47
CA LYS A 145 -1.62 7.49 -14.60
C LYS A 145 -1.00 8.61 -13.76
N GLY A 146 -0.48 9.64 -14.42
CA GLY A 146 0.19 10.77 -13.78
C GLY A 146 -0.70 11.99 -13.47
N ARG A 147 -0.08 13.00 -12.87
CA ARG A 147 -0.60 14.38 -12.73
C ARG A 147 0.27 15.41 -13.47
N PHE A 148 1.40 15.02 -14.04
CA PHE A 148 2.31 15.90 -14.80
C PHE A 148 1.87 16.10 -16.26
N GLY A 149 0.65 15.70 -16.62
CA GLY A 149 0.20 15.70 -18.00
C GLY A 149 0.92 14.60 -18.79
N LEU A 150 1.60 14.98 -19.87
CA LEU A 150 2.26 14.04 -20.79
C LEU A 150 3.57 13.45 -20.23
N ALA A 151 4.21 14.13 -19.27
CA ALA A 151 5.46 13.67 -18.69
C ALA A 151 5.22 12.54 -17.68
N PHE A 152 6.19 11.63 -17.58
CA PHE A 152 6.19 10.61 -16.53
C PHE A 152 6.19 11.26 -15.14
N ASP A 153 5.27 10.81 -14.28
CA ASP A 153 5.09 11.33 -12.93
C ASP A 153 5.51 10.27 -11.90
N PRO A 154 6.76 10.30 -11.40
CA PRO A 154 7.25 9.33 -10.43
C PRO A 154 6.54 9.45 -9.07
N LEU A 155 5.98 10.62 -8.72
CA LEU A 155 5.20 10.78 -7.49
C LEU A 155 3.87 10.06 -7.60
N SER A 156 3.20 10.12 -8.75
CA SER A 156 1.96 9.37 -8.99
C SER A 156 2.20 7.86 -9.12
N ALA A 157 3.36 7.41 -9.63
CA ALA A 157 3.74 6.00 -9.62
C ALA A 157 3.92 5.47 -8.18
N ALA A 158 4.67 6.22 -7.35
CA ALA A 158 4.83 5.90 -5.94
C ALA A 158 3.51 5.94 -5.15
N GLU A 159 2.67 6.93 -5.44
CA GLU A 159 1.32 7.05 -4.90
C GLU A 159 0.48 5.80 -5.18
N ALA A 160 0.49 5.29 -6.41
CA ALA A 160 -0.26 4.11 -6.78
C ALA A 160 0.22 2.86 -6.05
N SER A 161 1.54 2.69 -5.90
CA SER A 161 2.15 1.59 -5.12
C SER A 161 1.80 1.69 -3.63
N ALA A 162 1.92 2.87 -3.04
CA ALA A 162 1.57 3.11 -1.64
C ALA A 162 0.08 2.88 -1.39
N ASN A 163 -0.78 3.34 -2.30
CA ASN A 163 -2.22 3.17 -2.23
C ASN A 163 -2.60 1.69 -2.25
N HIS A 164 -1.96 0.91 -3.12
CA HIS A 164 -2.15 -0.53 -3.22
C HIS A 164 -1.82 -1.26 -1.93
N THR A 165 -0.77 -0.86 -1.23
CA THR A 165 -0.41 -1.45 0.07
C THR A 165 -1.40 -1.03 1.17
N LEU A 166 -1.66 0.28 1.28
CA LEU A 166 -2.46 0.82 2.38
C LEU A 166 -3.94 0.42 2.29
N GLN A 167 -4.52 0.24 1.10
CA GLN A 167 -5.90 -0.22 0.97
C GLN A 167 -6.10 -1.63 1.56
N PHE A 168 -5.10 -2.51 1.49
CA PHE A 168 -5.18 -3.85 2.07
C PHE A 168 -4.95 -3.83 3.58
N VAL A 169 -3.96 -3.07 4.04
CA VAL A 169 -3.64 -2.92 5.48
C VAL A 169 -4.83 -2.32 6.23
N LEU A 170 -5.47 -1.30 5.66
CA LEU A 170 -6.54 -0.54 6.29
C LEU A 170 -7.94 -1.03 5.91
N HIS A 171 -8.08 -2.21 5.32
CA HIS A 171 -9.38 -2.74 4.90
C HIS A 171 -10.36 -2.88 6.10
N PRO A 172 -11.62 -2.38 6.04
CA PRO A 172 -12.51 -2.34 7.21
C PRO A 172 -12.73 -3.68 7.93
N GLN A 173 -12.98 -4.76 7.18
CA GLN A 173 -13.14 -6.10 7.75
C GLN A 173 -11.91 -6.57 8.53
N ARG A 174 -10.72 -6.16 8.09
CA ARG A 174 -9.45 -6.49 8.72
C ARG A 174 -9.27 -5.70 10.00
N LEU A 175 -9.53 -4.40 9.95
CA LEU A 175 -9.49 -3.53 11.13
C LEU A 175 -10.47 -4.00 12.20
N ASN A 176 -11.66 -4.49 11.83
CA ASN A 176 -12.60 -5.08 12.78
C ASN A 176 -12.01 -6.28 13.51
N ARG A 177 -11.32 -7.19 12.80
CA ARG A 177 -10.71 -8.38 13.40
C ARG A 177 -9.52 -8.03 14.30
N ILE A 178 -8.69 -7.06 13.87
CA ILE A 178 -7.56 -6.56 14.66
C ILE A 178 -8.04 -5.79 15.90
N SER A 179 -9.19 -5.09 15.82
CA SER A 179 -9.83 -4.45 16.98
C SER A 179 -10.32 -5.50 17.97
N ALA A 180 -10.97 -6.57 17.48
CA ALA A 180 -11.43 -7.67 18.33
C ALA A 180 -10.29 -8.40 19.07
N SER A 181 -9.07 -8.40 18.53
CA SER A 181 -7.87 -8.92 19.22
C SER A 181 -7.18 -7.91 20.16
N GLY A 182 -7.68 -6.67 20.24
CA GLY A 182 -7.13 -5.60 21.07
C GLY A 182 -5.86 -4.95 20.50
N GLN A 183 -5.58 -5.12 19.21
CA GLN A 183 -4.30 -4.71 18.58
C GLN A 183 -4.41 -3.48 17.68
N LEU A 184 -5.62 -3.03 17.36
CA LEU A 184 -5.86 -2.03 16.32
C LEU A 184 -5.13 -0.71 16.61
N LYS A 185 -5.18 -0.23 17.85
CA LYS A 185 -4.39 0.92 18.30
C LYS A 185 -2.90 0.83 17.91
N ALA A 186 -2.24 -0.31 18.14
CA ALA A 186 -0.83 -0.48 17.83
C ALA A 186 -0.58 -0.46 16.32
N VAL A 187 -1.44 -1.12 15.54
CA VAL A 187 -1.38 -1.12 14.07
C VAL A 187 -1.55 0.29 13.50
N LEU A 188 -2.56 1.03 13.95
CA LEU A 188 -2.81 2.40 13.50
C LEU A 188 -1.67 3.36 13.86
N GLN A 189 -1.06 3.18 15.04
CA GLN A 189 0.14 3.95 15.43
C GLN A 189 1.32 3.64 14.52
N ALA A 190 1.58 2.36 14.22
CA ALA A 190 2.64 1.96 13.31
C ALA A 190 2.42 2.54 11.90
N VAL A 191 1.20 2.46 11.36
CA VAL A 191 0.84 3.08 10.06
C VAL A 191 1.11 4.58 10.08
N VAL A 192 0.60 5.32 11.08
CA VAL A 192 0.80 6.77 11.18
C VAL A 192 2.28 7.14 11.32
N ASN A 193 3.05 6.37 12.09
CA ASN A 193 4.47 6.61 12.29
C ASN A 193 5.31 6.30 11.04
N GLY A 194 4.99 5.21 10.35
CA GLY A 194 5.66 4.77 9.12
C GLY A 194 5.30 5.57 7.87
N THR A 195 4.27 6.42 7.92
CA THR A 195 3.80 7.20 6.76
C THR A 195 3.75 8.70 7.03
N ILE A 196 2.79 9.16 7.83
CA ILE A 196 2.50 10.59 8.02
C ILE A 196 3.55 11.27 8.88
N LYS A 197 4.02 10.60 9.94
CA LYS A 197 5.08 11.13 10.84
C LYS A 197 6.47 10.66 10.44
N TYR A 198 6.61 9.95 9.31
CA TYR A 198 7.90 9.48 8.83
C TYR A 198 8.81 10.67 8.49
N LYS A 199 10.04 10.65 8.99
CA LYS A 199 11.02 11.71 8.75
C LYS A 199 11.96 11.30 7.63
N ALA A 200 11.64 11.74 6.42
CA ALA A 200 12.46 11.47 5.25
C ALA A 200 13.68 12.41 5.16
N ALA A 201 14.71 11.97 4.43
CA ALA A 201 15.79 12.85 4.00
C ALA A 201 15.25 14.00 3.11
N LYS A 202 15.95 15.15 3.10
CA LYS A 202 15.49 16.36 2.38
C LYS A 202 15.18 16.12 0.90
N ASN A 203 15.99 15.32 0.21
CA ASN A 203 15.81 14.96 -1.20
C ASN A 203 14.63 13.98 -1.45
N LYS A 204 13.97 13.49 -0.40
CA LYS A 204 12.82 12.58 -0.47
C LYS A 204 11.55 13.17 0.16
N LEU A 205 11.58 14.45 0.56
CA LEU A 205 10.47 15.08 1.28
C LEU A 205 9.16 15.09 0.48
N GLN A 206 9.19 15.44 -0.80
CA GLN A 206 7.98 15.46 -1.64
C GLN A 206 7.35 14.07 -1.79
N LEU A 207 8.20 13.04 -1.90
CA LEU A 207 7.76 11.65 -1.96
C LEU A 207 7.12 11.21 -0.64
N GLN A 208 7.73 11.57 0.50
CA GLN A 208 7.16 11.30 1.81
C GLN A 208 5.82 12.02 2.02
N GLN A 209 5.72 13.30 1.65
CA GLN A 209 4.47 14.06 1.70
C GLN A 209 3.38 13.38 0.87
N ARG A 210 3.73 12.88 -0.32
CA ARG A 210 2.80 12.11 -1.16
C ARG A 210 2.28 10.85 -0.45
N VAL A 211 3.16 10.06 0.15
CA VAL A 211 2.79 8.87 0.93
C VAL A 211 1.91 9.24 2.12
N ALA A 212 2.20 10.34 2.82
CA ALA A 212 1.40 10.83 3.93
C ALA A 212 -0.04 11.17 3.50
N HIS A 213 -0.23 11.80 2.33
CA HIS A 213 -1.56 12.07 1.79
C HIS A 213 -2.32 10.79 1.42
N VAL A 214 -1.64 9.78 0.87
CA VAL A 214 -2.25 8.47 0.60
C VAL A 214 -2.66 7.77 1.88
N ALA A 215 -1.81 7.77 2.90
CA ALA A 215 -2.11 7.18 4.20
C ALA A 215 -3.30 7.86 4.87
N PHE A 216 -3.36 9.20 4.86
CA PHE A 216 -4.51 9.91 5.39
C PHE A 216 -5.80 9.60 4.61
N TYR A 217 -5.73 9.56 3.27
CA TYR A 217 -6.86 9.15 2.44
C TYR A 217 -7.36 7.76 2.83
N GLN A 218 -6.48 6.76 2.96
CA GLN A 218 -6.90 5.41 3.30
C GLN A 218 -7.43 5.29 4.73
N LEU A 219 -6.87 6.02 5.70
CA LEU A 219 -7.43 6.10 7.06
C LEU A 219 -8.85 6.67 7.04
N MET A 220 -9.09 7.71 6.26
CA MET A 220 -10.42 8.30 6.11
C MET A 220 -11.39 7.38 5.34
N GLN A 221 -10.92 6.60 4.36
CA GLN A 221 -11.73 5.57 3.69
C GLN A 221 -12.23 4.53 4.67
N SER A 222 -11.33 3.98 5.47
CA SER A 222 -11.71 3.01 6.50
C SER A 222 -12.66 3.64 7.50
N PHE A 223 -12.36 4.86 7.96
CA PHE A 223 -13.16 5.55 8.97
C PHE A 223 -14.58 5.85 8.52
N THR A 224 -14.78 6.15 7.23
CA THR A 224 -16.09 6.47 6.66
C THR A 224 -16.81 5.25 6.07
N ALA A 225 -16.14 4.10 5.95
CA ALA A 225 -16.74 2.85 5.47
C ALA A 225 -17.91 2.40 6.35
N LYS A 226 -18.97 1.86 5.75
CA LYS A 226 -20.15 1.38 6.48
C LYS A 226 -19.87 0.07 7.23
N GLU A 227 -18.92 -0.69 6.73
CA GLU A 227 -18.50 -2.00 7.20
C GLU A 227 -17.57 -1.92 8.42
N LEU A 228 -17.02 -0.73 8.73
CA LEU A 228 -16.19 -0.54 9.91
C LEU A 228 -17.08 -0.54 11.17
N ALA A 229 -16.83 -1.52 12.05
CA ALA A 229 -17.57 -1.74 13.28
C ALA A 229 -17.41 -0.56 14.26
N PRO A 230 -18.39 -0.30 15.15
CA PRO A 230 -18.33 0.83 16.09
C PRO A 230 -17.07 0.88 16.95
N GLU A 231 -16.57 -0.26 17.42
CA GLU A 231 -15.38 -0.38 18.26
C GLU A 231 -14.12 0.03 17.49
N ALA A 232 -13.94 -0.54 16.30
CA ALA A 232 -12.83 -0.20 15.41
C ALA A 232 -12.90 1.26 14.94
N ARG A 233 -14.11 1.79 14.71
CA ARG A 233 -14.35 3.20 14.37
C ARG A 233 -13.96 4.14 15.51
N ALA A 234 -14.28 3.79 16.75
CA ALA A 234 -13.89 4.57 17.92
C ALA A 234 -12.37 4.63 18.09
N GLU A 235 -11.66 3.50 17.94
CA GLU A 235 -10.20 3.46 17.97
C GLU A 235 -9.57 4.29 16.84
N LEU A 236 -10.10 4.18 15.62
CA LEU A 236 -9.62 4.94 14.47
C LEU A 236 -9.86 6.46 14.63
N GLN A 237 -11.03 6.85 15.15
CA GLN A 237 -11.32 8.26 15.47
C GLN A 237 -10.36 8.81 16.53
N ALA A 238 -10.06 8.02 17.56
CA ALA A 238 -9.10 8.42 18.59
C ALA A 238 -7.69 8.61 18.00
N GLN A 239 -7.27 7.74 17.09
CA GLN A 239 -6.00 7.89 16.38
C GLN A 239 -6.00 9.14 15.48
N LEU A 240 -7.06 9.39 14.70
CA LEU A 240 -7.17 10.57 13.85
C LEU A 240 -7.15 11.88 14.66
N THR A 241 -7.80 11.89 15.81
CA THR A 241 -7.79 13.03 16.75
C THR A 241 -6.38 13.26 17.31
N THR A 242 -5.68 12.18 17.70
CA THR A 242 -4.29 12.25 18.17
C THR A 242 -3.35 12.75 17.07
N LEU A 243 -3.55 12.28 15.84
CA LEU A 243 -2.81 12.74 14.67
C LEU A 243 -3.05 14.24 14.43
N ALA A 244 -4.30 14.70 14.48
CA ALA A 244 -4.65 16.12 14.29
C ALA A 244 -3.97 17.02 15.33
N ALA A 245 -3.93 16.60 16.60
CA ALA A 245 -3.24 17.34 17.66
C ALA A 245 -1.73 17.45 17.41
N TRP A 246 -1.13 16.44 16.77
CA TRP A 246 0.28 16.47 16.35
C TRP A 246 0.48 17.37 15.11
N LEU A 247 -0.38 17.23 14.08
CA LEU A 247 -0.30 18.01 12.84
C LEU A 247 -0.45 19.51 13.10
N ARG A 248 -1.33 19.92 14.04
CA ARG A 248 -1.50 21.31 14.45
C ARG A 248 -0.19 21.99 14.89
N LYS A 249 0.80 21.21 15.32
CA LYS A 249 2.10 21.72 15.79
C LYS A 249 3.19 21.71 14.72
N GLN A 250 2.88 21.30 13.49
CA GLN A 250 3.85 21.20 12.40
C GLN A 250 3.78 22.42 11.50
N ASP A 251 4.89 22.81 10.88
CA ASP A 251 4.92 23.94 9.94
C ASP A 251 4.92 23.50 8.46
N ASP A 252 4.99 22.18 8.20
CA ASP A 252 4.99 21.61 6.86
C ASP A 252 3.63 21.79 6.16
N THR A 253 3.63 22.37 4.97
CA THR A 253 2.41 22.71 4.24
C THR A 253 1.60 21.49 3.80
N GLY A 254 2.26 20.38 3.48
CA GLY A 254 1.59 19.10 3.17
C GLY A 254 0.85 18.54 4.37
N GLN A 255 1.49 18.57 5.54
CA GLN A 255 0.90 18.17 6.81
C GLN A 255 -0.25 19.11 7.23
N GLN A 256 -0.13 20.42 7.00
CA GLN A 256 -1.22 21.37 7.23
C GLN A 256 -2.43 21.12 6.32
N LEU A 257 -2.22 20.67 5.08
CA LEU A 257 -3.31 20.27 4.19
C LEU A 257 -4.02 18.98 4.66
N ILE A 258 -3.30 18.06 5.31
CA ILE A 258 -3.93 16.90 5.96
C ILE A 258 -4.78 17.36 7.15
N TYR A 259 -4.24 18.25 7.98
CA TYR A 259 -4.94 18.80 9.13
C TYR A 259 -6.24 19.52 8.74
N SER A 260 -6.19 20.37 7.71
CA SER A 260 -7.38 21.11 7.25
C SER A 260 -8.48 20.21 6.71
N GLN A 261 -8.14 19.10 6.04
CA GLN A 261 -9.14 18.10 5.60
C GLN A 261 -9.83 17.41 6.78
N TRP A 262 -9.09 17.09 7.85
CA TRP A 262 -9.69 16.57 9.08
C TRP A 262 -10.61 17.60 9.75
N GLN A 263 -10.20 18.88 9.82
CA GLN A 263 -11.05 19.95 10.35
C GLN A 263 -12.33 20.13 9.54
N SER A 264 -12.23 20.11 8.21
CA SER A 264 -13.38 20.19 7.31
C SER A 264 -14.36 19.03 7.55
N TYR A 265 -13.85 17.81 7.70
CA TYR A 265 -14.67 16.66 8.07
C TYR A 265 -15.40 16.87 9.40
N LEU A 266 -14.72 17.34 10.45
CA LEU A 266 -15.36 17.59 11.75
C LEU A 266 -16.46 18.67 11.68
N GLN A 267 -16.28 19.67 10.83
CA GLN A 267 -17.26 20.75 10.66
C GLN A 267 -18.52 20.29 9.91
N HIS A 268 -18.35 19.46 8.88
CA HIS A 268 -19.44 19.10 7.96
C HIS A 268 -19.98 17.68 8.15
N SER A 269 -19.31 16.84 8.94
CA SER A 269 -19.59 15.41 9.09
C SER A 269 -19.65 14.63 7.77
N GLN A 270 -19.09 15.21 6.71
CA GLN A 270 -19.02 14.63 5.38
C GLN A 270 -17.57 14.72 4.90
N TRP A 271 -17.02 13.59 4.46
CA TRP A 271 -15.70 13.59 3.87
C TRP A 271 -15.78 13.81 2.37
N GLN A 272 -15.13 14.87 1.90
CA GLN A 272 -14.91 15.16 0.49
C GLN A 272 -13.39 15.24 0.26
N PRO A 273 -12.76 14.21 -0.31
CA PRO A 273 -11.31 14.20 -0.48
C PRO A 273 -10.87 15.25 -1.50
N LEU A 274 -9.91 16.09 -1.12
CA LEU A 274 -9.22 17.00 -2.06
C LEU A 274 -8.20 16.25 -2.94
N PHE A 275 -7.88 15.03 -2.54
CA PHE A 275 -6.89 14.17 -3.15
C PHE A 275 -7.43 12.74 -3.20
N VAL A 276 -7.46 12.15 -4.40
CA VAL A 276 -7.78 10.75 -4.61
C VAL A 276 -6.53 10.05 -5.16
N PRO A 277 -5.99 9.02 -4.47
CA PRO A 277 -4.86 8.25 -4.96
C PRO A 277 -5.12 7.61 -6.33
N LYS A 278 -4.08 7.53 -7.17
CA LYS A 278 -4.11 6.82 -8.44
C LYS A 278 -4.17 5.32 -8.19
N ALA A 279 -4.91 4.63 -9.04
CA ALA A 279 -4.93 3.17 -9.05
C ALA A 279 -3.61 2.62 -9.60
N LEU A 280 -3.23 1.45 -9.11
CA LEU A 280 -2.15 0.65 -9.66
C LEU A 280 -2.50 0.24 -11.11
N PRO A 281 -1.58 0.36 -12.09
CA PRO A 281 -1.80 -0.18 -13.43
C PRO A 281 -2.11 -1.69 -13.38
N PRO A 282 -3.05 -2.19 -14.20
CA PRO A 282 -3.32 -3.61 -14.27
C PRO A 282 -2.14 -4.37 -14.87
N GLY A 283 -1.85 -5.56 -14.37
CA GLY A 283 -0.85 -6.43 -14.98
C GLY A 283 -1.00 -7.88 -14.56
N SER A 284 -0.08 -8.72 -15.02
CA SER A 284 -0.03 -10.14 -14.68
C SER A 284 1.06 -10.41 -13.62
N PRO A 285 0.91 -11.47 -12.80
CA PRO A 285 2.00 -12.01 -11.99
C PRO A 285 3.24 -12.28 -12.84
N ILE A 286 4.41 -12.06 -12.22
CA ILE A 286 5.74 -12.22 -12.82
C ILE A 286 6.50 -13.23 -11.98
#